data_AF-A0AAD7EYM3-F1
#
_entry.id   AF-A0AAD7EYM3-F1
#
_cell.length_a   1.000
_cell.length_b   1.000
_cell.length_c   1.000
_cell.angle_alpha   90.00
_cell.angle_beta   90.00
_cell.angle_gamma   90.00
#
_symmetry.space_group_name_H-M   'P 1'
#
loop_
_entity.id
_entity.type
_entity.pdbx_description
1 polymer ?
#
loop_
_entity_poly.entity_id
_entity_poly.type
_entity_poly.pdbx_seq_one_letter_code
_entity_poly.pdbx_strand_id
1 'polypeptide(L)'
;MSIAKPIPTIITGASEEIGGVVVPSMKPGYEVIHFTLAVEAATEIPLLLKGEVPTHSSSSLGSGNWSVFPKVILFGRAYNNEVGV
;
A
#
# COMPACT_ATOMS: atom_id res chain seq x y z
N MET A 1 8.50 23.99 -15.22
CA MET A 1 7.48 23.61 -14.22
C MET A 1 8.04 22.47 -13.40
N SER A 2 8.15 22.61 -12.08
CA SER A 2 8.59 21.51 -11.21
C SER A 2 7.41 20.56 -11.02
N ILE A 3 7.56 19.30 -11.44
CA ILE A 3 6.57 18.26 -11.14
C ILE A 3 6.77 17.93 -9.66
N ALA A 4 5.74 18.15 -8.84
CA ALA A 4 5.78 17.73 -7.45
C ALA A 4 6.06 16.23 -7.38
N LYS A 5 7.03 15.82 -6.55
CA LYS A 5 7.36 14.40 -6.38
C LYS A 5 6.13 13.65 -5.84
N PRO A 6 5.80 12.45 -6.37
CA PRO A 6 4.71 11.64 -5.83
C PRO A 6 4.92 11.36 -4.34
N ILE A 7 3.82 11.29 -3.57
CA ILE A 7 3.86 11.02 -2.14
C ILE A 7 4.03 9.50 -1.90
N PRO A 8 5.12 9.05 -1.22
CA PRO A 8 5.32 7.64 -0.91
C PRO A 8 4.23 7.12 0.04
N THR A 9 3.50 6.10 -0.40
CA THR A 9 2.26 5.64 0.26
C THR A 9 2.26 4.13 0.44
N ILE A 10 1.85 3.69 1.63
CA ILE A 10 1.51 2.29 1.92
C ILE A 10 -0.01 2.15 1.85
N ILE A 11 -0.49 1.08 1.22
CA ILE A 11 -1.92 0.74 1.19
C ILE A 11 -2.12 -0.66 1.75
N THR A 12 -3.15 -0.84 2.57
CA THR A 12 -3.66 -2.17 2.89
C THR A 12 -5.05 -2.41 2.31
N GLY A 13 -5.30 -3.61 1.80
CA GLY A 13 -6.58 -4.00 1.22
C GLY A 13 -6.84 -5.50 1.34
N ALA A 14 -8.07 -5.94 1.07
CA ALA A 14 -8.44 -7.35 1.19
C ALA A 14 -8.10 -8.21 -0.04
N SER A 15 -7.94 -7.62 -1.22
CA SER A 15 -7.62 -8.35 -2.45
C SER A 15 -6.74 -7.54 -3.40
N GLU A 16 -5.88 -8.24 -4.15
CA GLU A 16 -5.12 -7.64 -5.25
C GLU A 16 -6.01 -7.26 -6.45
N GLU A 17 -7.18 -7.87 -6.61
CA GLU A 17 -8.13 -7.53 -7.67
C GLU A 17 -8.54 -6.05 -7.59
N ILE A 18 -8.96 -5.61 -6.40
CA ILE A 18 -9.31 -4.19 -6.17
C ILE A 18 -8.03 -3.33 -6.15
N GLY A 19 -6.97 -3.82 -5.50
CA GLY A 19 -5.69 -3.13 -5.44
C GLY A 19 -5.12 -2.79 -6.82
N GLY A 20 -5.25 -3.71 -7.78
CA GLY A 20 -4.76 -3.55 -9.16
C GLY A 20 -5.46 -2.44 -9.94
N VAL A 21 -6.69 -2.08 -9.56
CA VAL A 21 -7.40 -0.92 -10.12
C VAL A 21 -7.06 0.37 -9.38
N VAL A 22 -6.97 0.30 -8.04
CA VAL A 22 -6.74 1.47 -7.19
C VAL A 22 -5.32 2.01 -7.35
N VAL A 23 -4.30 1.16 -7.29
CA VAL A 23 -2.89 1.58 -7.29
C VAL A 23 -2.52 2.41 -8.53
N PRO A 24 -2.86 2.02 -9.78
CA PRO A 24 -2.58 2.84 -10.96
C PRO A 24 -3.35 4.17 -10.95
N SER A 25 -4.57 4.19 -10.41
CA SER A 25 -5.47 5.35 -10.38
C SER A 25 -5.01 6.47 -9.43
N MET A 26 -4.06 6.17 -8.53
CA MET A 26 -3.51 7.17 -7.60
C MET A 26 -2.37 8.01 -8.20
N LYS A 27 -1.91 7.68 -9.41
CA LYS A 27 -0.91 8.48 -10.12
C LYS A 27 -1.53 9.78 -10.67
N PRO A 28 -0.73 10.85 -10.84
CA PRO A 28 0.69 10.96 -10.50
C PRO A 28 0.94 11.38 -9.04
N GLY A 29 -0.11 11.73 -8.28
CA GLY A 29 0.03 12.34 -6.96
C GLY A 29 0.66 11.45 -5.90
N TYR A 30 0.46 10.14 -6.01
CA TYR A 30 0.99 9.16 -5.07
C TYR A 30 1.86 8.13 -5.78
N GLU A 31 2.91 7.71 -5.09
CA GLU A 31 3.64 6.48 -5.39
C GLU A 31 3.25 5.46 -4.32
N VAL A 32 2.51 4.43 -4.71
CA VAL A 32 2.26 3.30 -3.81
C VAL A 32 3.52 2.47 -3.74
N ILE A 33 4.32 2.67 -2.68
CA ILE A 33 5.61 1.98 -2.51
C ILE A 33 5.41 0.55 -2.01
N HIS A 34 4.31 0.31 -1.29
CA HIS A 34 3.95 -1.01 -0.79
C HIS A 34 2.43 -1.17 -0.76
N PHE A 35 1.94 -2.28 -1.30
CA PHE A 35 0.58 -2.75 -1.07
C PHE A 35 0.68 -4.01 -0.22
N THR A 36 -0.13 -4.10 0.82
CA THR A 36 -0.17 -5.27 1.71
C THR A 36 -1.58 -5.82 1.82
N LEU A 37 -1.73 -7.14 1.78
CA LEU A 37 -3.02 -7.74 2.12
C LEU A 37 -3.32 -7.51 3.60
N ALA A 38 -4.59 -7.30 3.93
CA ALA A 38 -5.02 -6.96 5.29
C ALA A 38 -4.55 -7.98 6.35
N VAL A 39 -4.42 -9.26 5.96
CA VAL A 39 -3.93 -10.35 6.82
C VAL A 39 -2.43 -10.23 7.16
N GLU A 40 -1.63 -9.59 6.31
CA GLU A 40 -0.18 -9.38 6.51
C GLU A 40 0.15 -7.95 6.95
N ALA A 41 -0.83 -7.05 7.04
CA ALA A 41 -0.59 -5.64 7.37
C ALA A 41 0.06 -5.46 8.76
N ALA A 42 -0.26 -6.34 9.72
CA ALA A 42 0.29 -6.31 11.07
C ALA A 42 1.77 -6.71 11.13
N THR A 43 2.28 -7.44 10.14
CA THR A 43 3.67 -7.89 10.06
C THR A 43 4.49 -6.97 9.16
N GLU A 44 3.97 -6.58 7.99
CA GLU A 44 4.71 -5.82 6.98
C GLU A 44 4.83 -4.32 7.28
N ILE A 45 3.74 -3.67 7.71
CA ILE A 45 3.74 -2.20 7.92
C ILE A 45 4.75 -1.78 9.00
N PRO A 46 4.84 -2.45 10.17
CA PRO A 46 5.83 -2.08 11.17
C PRO A 46 7.28 -2.21 10.71
N LEU A 47 7.60 -3.19 9.83
CA LEU A 47 8.95 -3.33 9.26
C LEU A 47 9.29 -2.11 8.41
N LEU A 48 8.41 -1.73 7.48
CA LEU A 48 8.61 -0.57 6.61
C LEU A 48 8.72 0.75 7.40
N LEU A 49 7.96 0.88 8.50
CA LEU A 49 8.05 2.04 9.40
C LEU A 49 9.36 2.09 10.20
N LYS A 50 10.05 0.96 10.37
CA LYS A 50 11.41 0.91 10.93
C LYS A 50 12.50 1.13 9.87
N GLY A 51 12.12 1.26 8.60
CA GLY A 51 13.07 1.28 7.47
C GLY A 51 13.62 -0.10 7.13
N GLU A 52 12.97 -1.17 7.58
CA GLU A 52 13.30 -2.55 7.25
C GLU A 52 12.47 -3.02 6.06
N VAL A 53 13.04 -3.93 5.27
CA VAL A 53 12.37 -4.53 4.12
C VAL A 53 11.68 -5.83 4.54
N PRO A 54 10.37 -6.03 4.25
CA PRO A 54 9.72 -7.30 4.46
C PRO A 54 10.44 -8.42 3.71
N THR A 55 10.77 -9.52 4.41
CA THR A 55 11.41 -10.70 3.80
C THR A 55 10.49 -11.41 2.82
N HIS A 56 9.18 -11.30 3.05
CA HIS A 56 8.12 -11.71 2.16
C HIS A 56 7.15 -10.54 2.00
N SER A 57 6.71 -10.30 0.76
CA SER A 57 5.66 -9.34 0.46
C SER A 57 4.42 -10.10 0.03
N SER A 58 3.30 -9.81 0.68
CA SER A 58 1.97 -10.36 0.38
C SER A 58 1.43 -9.94 -0.98
N SER A 59 2.04 -8.94 -1.61
CA SER A 59 1.63 -8.42 -2.91
C SER A 59 2.80 -7.85 -3.71
N SER A 60 2.60 -7.78 -5.03
CA SER A 60 3.51 -7.16 -5.99
C SER A 60 2.99 -5.83 -6.57
N LEU A 61 1.85 -5.33 -6.09
CA LEU A 61 1.19 -4.15 -6.65
C LEU A 61 1.90 -2.83 -6.36
N GLY A 62 2.73 -2.77 -5.30
CA GLY A 62 3.54 -1.60 -4.97
C GLY A 62 4.75 -1.45 -5.89
N SER A 63 5.36 -0.25 -5.94
CA SER A 63 6.59 -0.01 -6.71
C SER A 63 7.81 -0.73 -6.14
N GLY A 64 7.76 -1.18 -4.88
CA GLY A 64 8.90 -1.79 -4.18
C GLY A 64 9.99 -0.79 -3.80
N ASN A 65 9.72 0.51 -3.92
CA ASN A 65 10.67 1.56 -3.55
C ASN A 65 10.70 1.77 -2.03
N TRP A 66 11.18 0.77 -1.29
CA TRP A 66 11.33 0.84 0.17
C TRP A 66 12.54 1.66 0.62
N SER A 67 13.30 2.23 -0.32
CA SER A 67 14.39 3.17 -0.02
C SER A 67 13.89 4.54 0.45
N VAL A 68 12.61 4.84 0.22
CA VAL A 68 11.96 6.08 0.69
C VAL A 68 11.05 5.80 1.87
N PHE A 69 11.10 6.67 2.88
CA PHE A 69 10.24 6.53 4.05
C PHE A 69 8.78 6.86 3.68
N PRO A 70 7.81 5.99 4.03
CA PRO A 70 6.39 6.22 3.75
C PRO A 70 5.88 7.49 4.42
N LYS A 71 5.08 8.28 3.70
CA LYS A 71 4.48 9.52 4.21
C LYS A 71 2.99 9.39 4.50
N VAL A 72 2.35 8.39 3.91
CA VAL A 72 0.92 8.10 4.06
C VAL A 72 0.75 6.59 4.22
N ILE A 73 -0.17 6.21 5.11
CA ILE A 73 -0.69 4.84 5.22
C ILE A 73 -2.20 4.92 5.02
N LEU A 74 -2.72 4.18 4.04
CA LEU A 74 -4.14 4.09 3.75
C LEU A 74 -4.67 2.72 4.15
N PHE A 75 -5.64 2.71 5.06
CA PHE A 75 -6.34 1.50 5.48
C PHE A 75 -7.59 1.31 4.63
N GLY A 76 -7.55 0.35 3.72
CA GLY A 76 -8.74 -0.12 3.02
C GLY A 76 -9.60 -1.00 3.91
N ARG A 77 -10.91 -0.91 3.76
CA ARG A 77 -11.82 -1.90 4.33
C ARG A 77 -11.68 -3.19 3.51
N ALA A 78 -11.70 -4.35 4.17
CA ALA A 78 -12.19 -5.54 3.49
C ALA A 78 -13.66 -5.25 3.15
N TYR A 79 -13.93 -4.87 1.90
CA TYR A 79 -15.27 -4.56 1.45
C TYR A 79 -16.09 -5.86 1.47
N ASN A 80 -16.71 -6.17 2.61
CA ASN A 80 -17.73 -7.18 2.69
C ASN A 80 -19.04 -6.56 2.21
N ASN A 81 -19.70 -7.21 1.24
CA ASN A 81 -21.08 -6.88 0.86
C ASN A 81 -22.09 -7.32 1.94
N GLU A 82 -21.61 -7.90 3.03
CA GLU A 82 -22.42 -8.29 4.18
C GLU A 82 -22.58 -7.09 5.11
N VAL A 83 -23.77 -6.48 5.04
CA VAL A 83 -24.30 -5.69 6.14
C VAL A 83 -24.28 -6.61 7.36
N GLY A 84 -23.44 -6.29 8.36
CA GLY A 84 -23.30 -7.12 9.55
C GLY A 84 -24.68 -7.42 10.15
N VAL A 85 -24.95 -8.72 10.30
CA VAL A 85 -26.11 -9.23 11.06
C VAL A 85 -25.78 -9.20 12.54
#